data_AF-A0A017T1G0-F1
#
_entry.id   AF-A0A017T1G0-F1
#
_cell.length_a   1.000
_cell.length_b   1.000
_cell.length_c   1.000
_cell.angle_alpha   90.00
_cell.angle_beta   90.00
_cell.angle_gamma   90.00
#
_symmetry.space_group_name_H-M   'P 1'
#
loop_
_entity.id
_entity.type
_entity.pdbx_description
1 polymer ?
#
loop_
_entity_poly.entity_id
_entity_poly.type
_entity_poly.pdbx_seq_one_letter_code
_entity_poly.pdbx_strand_id
1 'polypeptide(L)'
;MSAIVISAGAAIRAYGGTKDNRPGVVLRRHPIDGVWWVFVAFGTSQPPPVDVEPPPVFVDRSHHAFASLGLDKPTWFTRRGAGRLREDDPSLRHVGTCPPDVLVALRQLFGFT
;
A
#
# COMPACT_ATOMS: atom_id res chain seq x y z
N MET A 1 -2.46 19.83 -16.71
CA MET A 1 -2.77 18.70 -15.82
C MET A 1 -1.62 18.58 -14.84
N SER A 2 -1.82 18.89 -13.56
CA SER A 2 -0.77 18.73 -12.55
C SER A 2 -0.50 17.24 -12.35
N ALA A 3 0.75 16.81 -12.49
CA ALA A 3 1.14 15.46 -12.15
C ALA A 3 0.81 15.21 -10.67
N ILE A 4 0.02 14.18 -10.39
CA ILE A 4 -0.28 13.78 -9.00
C ILE A 4 1.03 13.26 -8.42
N VAL A 5 1.62 14.00 -7.49
CA VAL A 5 2.78 13.55 -6.73
C VAL A 5 2.32 12.44 -5.79
N ILE A 6 2.91 11.25 -5.94
CA ILE A 6 2.56 10.08 -5.13
C ILE A 6 3.25 10.24 -3.77
N SER A 7 2.51 10.68 -2.75
CA SER A 7 3.01 10.90 -1.40
C SER A 7 2.68 9.75 -0.45
N ALA A 8 3.25 9.78 0.76
CA ALA A 8 2.86 8.86 1.81
C ALA A 8 1.37 9.01 2.15
N GLY A 9 0.68 7.89 2.29
CA GLY A 9 -0.78 7.83 2.43
C GLY A 9 -1.52 7.68 1.10
N ALA A 10 -0.86 7.79 -0.05
CA ALA A 10 -1.50 7.49 -1.32
C ALA A 10 -1.91 6.00 -1.39
N ALA A 11 -3.18 5.74 -1.68
CA ALA A 11 -3.65 4.44 -2.09
C ALA A 11 -3.43 4.29 -3.59
N ILE A 12 -2.80 3.18 -3.99
CA ILE A 12 -2.37 2.95 -5.36
C ILE A 12 -2.79 1.56 -5.84
N ARG A 13 -2.76 1.38 -7.17
CA ARG A 13 -2.67 0.08 -7.82
C ARG A 13 -1.40 0.05 -8.66
N ALA A 14 -0.66 -1.05 -8.60
CA ALA A 14 0.59 -1.19 -9.36
C ALA A 14 0.95 -2.66 -9.59
N TYR A 15 2.00 -2.90 -10.36
CA TYR A 15 2.61 -4.22 -10.45
C TYR A 15 3.31 -4.57 -9.12
N GLY A 16 2.82 -5.63 -8.47
CA GLY A 16 3.31 -6.09 -7.16
C GLY A 16 4.33 -7.22 -7.23
N GLY A 17 5.12 -7.30 -8.31
CA GLY A 17 6.15 -8.32 -8.54
C GLY A 17 5.66 -9.62 -9.19
N THR A 18 4.42 -10.03 -8.95
CA THR A 18 3.81 -11.25 -9.55
C THR A 18 2.44 -11.02 -10.17
N LYS A 19 1.82 -9.86 -9.91
CA LYS A 19 0.47 -9.52 -10.39
C LYS A 19 0.38 -8.04 -10.68
N ASP A 20 -0.22 -7.72 -11.82
CA ASP A 20 -0.65 -6.37 -12.15
C ASP A 20 -1.83 -5.92 -11.28
N ASN A 21 -2.02 -4.60 -11.23
CA ASN A 21 -3.18 -3.96 -10.62
C ASN A 21 -3.39 -4.32 -9.13
N ARG A 22 -2.30 -4.67 -8.42
CA ARG A 22 -2.33 -5.04 -7.01
C ARG A 22 -2.56 -3.79 -6.15
N PRO A 23 -3.52 -3.79 -5.22
CA PRO A 23 -3.74 -2.65 -4.34
C PRO A 23 -2.57 -2.48 -3.38
N GLY A 24 -2.19 -1.23 -3.10
CA GLY A 24 -1.13 -0.91 -2.16
C GLY A 24 -1.29 0.47 -1.54
N VAL A 25 -0.59 0.69 -0.44
CA VAL A 25 -0.52 1.99 0.23
C VAL A 25 0.94 2.42 0.30
N VAL A 26 1.20 3.65 -0.13
CA VAL A 26 2.53 4.26 -0.04
C VAL A 26 2.80 4.66 1.41
N LEU A 27 3.81 4.07 2.03
CA LEU A 27 4.17 4.35 3.42
C LEU A 27 5.19 5.48 3.54
N ARG A 28 6.11 5.57 2.56
CA ARG A 28 7.21 6.54 2.53
C ARG A 28 7.63 6.83 1.10
N ARG A 29 7.96 8.08 0.82
CA ARG A 29 8.63 8.55 -0.40
C ARG A 29 10.07 8.93 -0.05
N HIS A 30 11.05 8.56 -0.86
CA HIS A 30 12.48 8.83 -0.59
C HIS A 30 13.28 8.94 -1.90
N PRO A 31 14.28 9.83 -1.97
CA PRO A 31 15.13 9.96 -3.15
C PRO A 31 16.29 8.93 -3.10
N ILE A 32 16.65 8.39 -4.26
CA ILE A 32 17.85 7.56 -4.47
C ILE A 32 18.46 8.02 -5.79
N ASP A 33 19.67 8.56 -5.76
CA ASP A 33 20.41 9.05 -6.94
C ASP A 33 19.61 10.00 -7.84
N GLY A 34 18.85 10.91 -7.22
CA GLY A 34 17.99 11.89 -7.93
C GLY A 34 16.66 11.33 -8.44
N VAL A 35 16.39 10.03 -8.28
CA VAL A 35 15.11 9.39 -8.63
C VAL A 35 14.27 9.20 -7.38
N TRP A 36 12.98 9.52 -7.46
CA TRP A 36 12.05 9.31 -6.35
C TRP A 36 11.51 7.89 -6.33
N TRP A 37 11.60 7.27 -5.15
CA TRP A 37 11.09 5.93 -4.88
C TRP A 37 10.03 5.96 -3.78
N VAL A 38 9.07 5.06 -3.90
CA VAL A 38 8.01 4.85 -2.92
C VAL A 38 8.12 3.46 -2.32
N PHE A 39 8.03 3.39 -1.00
CA PHE A 39 7.86 2.15 -0.27
C PHE A 39 6.37 1.87 -0.15
N VAL A 40 5.93 0.70 -0.62
CA VAL A 40 4.51 0.36 -0.75
C VAL A 40 4.22 -0.88 0.09
N ALA A 41 3.19 -0.82 0.93
CA ALA A 41 2.56 -1.99 1.51
C ALA A 41 1.53 -2.53 0.53
N PHE A 42 1.82 -3.65 -0.14
CA PHE A 42 0.86 -4.27 -1.04
C PHE A 42 -0.08 -5.24 -0.31
N GLY A 43 -1.36 -5.11 -0.61
CA GLY A 43 -2.40 -5.99 -0.11
C GLY A 43 -2.47 -7.32 -0.84
N THR A 44 -3.01 -8.35 -0.20
CA THR A 44 -3.34 -9.65 -0.81
C THR A 44 -4.74 -10.07 -0.37
N SER A 45 -5.47 -10.76 -1.24
CA SER A 45 -6.75 -11.37 -0.85
C SER A 45 -6.60 -12.72 -0.17
N GLN A 46 -5.37 -13.25 -0.10
CA GLN A 46 -5.09 -14.50 0.58
C GLN A 46 -4.86 -14.22 2.07
N PRO A 47 -5.60 -14.88 2.98
CA PRO A 47 -5.34 -14.74 4.41
C PRO A 47 -3.93 -15.23 4.74
N PRO A 48 -3.20 -14.56 5.64
CA PRO A 48 -1.94 -15.08 6.14
C PRO A 48 -2.16 -16.35 6.97
N PRO A 49 -1.09 -17.09 7.28
CA PRO A 49 -1.13 -18.12 8.32
C PRO A 49 -1.71 -17.59 9.64
N VAL A 50 -2.22 -18.49 10.46
CA VAL A 50 -2.65 -18.17 11.84
C VAL A 50 -1.40 -17.77 12.65
N ASP A 51 -1.56 -16.85 13.61
CA ASP A 51 -0.51 -16.40 14.54
C ASP A 51 0.70 -15.70 13.90
N VAL A 52 0.48 -14.89 12.85
CA VAL A 52 1.54 -14.05 12.29
C VAL A 52 1.77 -12.81 13.15
N GLU A 53 3.01 -12.63 13.60
CA GLU A 53 3.47 -11.47 14.36
C GLU A 53 4.39 -10.57 13.49
N PRO A 54 4.15 -9.24 13.40
CA PRO A 54 3.00 -8.52 13.95
C PRO A 54 1.70 -8.89 13.25
N PRO A 55 0.53 -8.68 13.90
CA PRO A 55 -0.76 -8.99 13.31
C PRO A 55 -0.94 -8.22 11.99
N PRO A 56 -1.50 -8.87 10.96
CA PRO A 56 -1.74 -8.24 9.68
C PRO A 56 -2.85 -7.19 9.79
N VAL A 57 -2.79 -6.17 8.93
CA VAL A 57 -3.89 -5.20 8.80
C VAL A 57 -4.92 -5.75 7.82
N PHE A 58 -6.14 -5.98 8.29
CA PHE A 58 -7.24 -6.50 7.48
C PHE A 58 -8.26 -5.41 7.18
N VAL A 59 -8.61 -5.27 5.89
CA VAL A 59 -9.62 -4.32 5.42
C VAL A 59 -10.62 -5.07 4.55
N ASP A 60 -11.87 -5.11 4.97
CA ASP A 60 -12.99 -5.67 4.22
C ASP A 60 -14.05 -4.61 3.92
N ARG A 61 -15.15 -5.01 3.26
CA ARG A 61 -16.21 -4.10 2.81
C ARG A 61 -16.90 -3.33 3.95
N SER A 62 -16.82 -3.80 5.19
CA SER A 62 -17.42 -3.14 6.35
C SER A 62 -16.50 -2.06 6.95
N HIS A 63 -15.20 -2.11 6.65
CA HIS A 63 -14.22 -1.16 7.15
C HIS A 63 -14.27 0.15 6.36
N HIS A 64 -14.23 1.30 7.05
CA HIS A 64 -14.29 2.63 6.42
C HIS A 64 -13.18 2.90 5.40
N ALA A 65 -12.06 2.19 5.47
CA ALA A 65 -10.93 2.36 4.56
C ALA A 65 -11.11 1.64 3.22
N PHE A 66 -12.09 0.72 3.09
CA PHE A 66 -12.22 -0.14 1.92
C PHE A 66 -12.34 0.63 0.60
N ALA A 67 -13.28 1.58 0.55
CA ALA A 67 -13.51 2.40 -0.64
C ALA A 67 -12.35 3.38 -0.88
N SER A 68 -11.84 4.01 0.18
CA SER A 68 -10.74 4.99 0.09
C SER A 68 -9.42 4.37 -0.38
N LEU A 69 -9.22 3.08 -0.11
CA LEU A 69 -8.10 2.29 -0.60
C LEU A 69 -8.33 1.70 -2.01
N GLY A 70 -9.49 1.95 -2.61
CA GLY A 70 -9.86 1.42 -3.92
C GLY A 70 -9.90 -0.10 -3.97
N LEU A 71 -10.26 -0.76 -2.86
CA LEU A 71 -10.32 -2.22 -2.76
C LEU A 71 -11.60 -2.77 -3.40
N ASP A 72 -11.48 -3.93 -4.03
CA ASP A 72 -12.57 -4.67 -4.68
C ASP A 72 -12.96 -5.94 -3.89
N LYS A 73 -12.09 -6.37 -2.97
CA LYS A 73 -12.22 -7.59 -2.16
C LYS A 73 -11.53 -7.44 -0.80
N PRO A 74 -11.91 -8.25 0.20
CA PRO A 74 -11.22 -8.27 1.48
C PRO A 74 -9.71 -8.45 1.28
N THR A 75 -8.93 -7.61 1.95
CA THR A 75 -7.50 -7.45 1.68
C THR A 75 -6.73 -7.46 2.99
N TRP A 76 -5.68 -8.26 3.01
CA TRP A 76 -4.69 -8.37 4.07
C TRP A 76 -3.42 -7.65 3.65
N PHE A 77 -2.91 -6.79 4.53
CA PHE A 77 -1.57 -6.25 4.44
C PHE A 77 -0.71 -6.96 5.47
N THR A 78 0.40 -7.53 5.00
CA THR A 78 1.33 -8.31 5.83
C THR A 78 2.73 -7.78 5.63
N ARG A 79 3.62 -8.00 6.60
CA ARG A 79 5.03 -7.56 6.53
C ARG A 79 5.79 -8.13 5.32
N ARG A 80 5.33 -9.25 4.75
CA ARG A 80 5.90 -9.87 3.54
C ARG A 80 5.45 -9.18 2.25
N GLY A 81 4.39 -8.38 2.30
CA GLY A 81 3.80 -7.70 1.15
C GLY A 81 4.44 -6.37 0.77
N ALA A 82 5.62 -6.03 1.29
CA ALA A 82 6.29 -4.78 0.92
C ALA A 82 6.87 -4.84 -0.50
N GLY A 83 6.88 -3.68 -1.17
CA GLY A 83 7.65 -3.47 -2.38
C GLY A 83 8.20 -2.04 -2.46
N ARG A 84 9.11 -1.84 -3.41
CA ARG A 84 9.63 -0.52 -3.77
C ARG A 84 9.35 -0.30 -5.24
N LEU A 85 8.77 0.85 -5.57
CA LEU A 85 8.54 1.27 -6.94
C LEU A 85 9.18 2.63 -7.16
N ARG A 86 9.59 2.91 -8.38
CA ARG A 86 9.88 4.28 -8.78
C ARG A 86 8.57 5.06 -8.84
N GLU A 87 8.60 6.33 -8.49
CA GLU A 87 7.42 7.19 -8.59
C GLU A 87 6.91 7.34 -10.02
N ASP A 88 7.81 7.22 -11.01
CA ASP A 88 7.52 7.27 -12.44
C ASP A 88 7.24 5.89 -13.07
N ASP A 89 7.03 4.85 -12.25
CA ASP A 89 6.69 3.51 -12.75
C ASP A 89 5.34 3.55 -13.50
N PRO A 90 5.28 3.12 -14.78
CA PRO A 90 4.07 3.24 -15.60
C PRO A 90 2.91 2.36 -15.11
N SER A 91 3.17 1.36 -14.26
CA SER A 91 2.12 0.54 -13.66
C SER A 91 1.42 1.25 -12.49
N LEU A 92 2.04 2.29 -11.92
CA LEU A 92 1.59 2.96 -10.72
C LEU A 92 0.42 3.90 -11.02
N ARG A 93 -0.72 3.62 -10.37
CA ARG A 93 -1.95 4.40 -10.50
C ARG A 93 -2.45 4.83 -9.13
N HIS A 94 -2.61 6.12 -8.91
CA HIS A 94 -3.28 6.64 -7.73
C HIS A 94 -4.78 6.34 -7.80
N VAL A 95 -5.35 5.77 -6.75
CA VAL A 95 -6.78 5.38 -6.69
C VAL A 95 -7.52 5.99 -5.51
N GLY A 96 -6.82 6.57 -4.53
CA GLY A 96 -7.44 7.20 -3.38
C GLY A 96 -6.44 7.51 -2.28
N THR A 97 -6.94 7.82 -1.08
CA THR A 97 -6.11 8.19 0.06
C THR A 97 -6.39 7.24 1.23
N CYS A 98 -5.33 6.68 1.79
CA CYS A 98 -5.38 5.84 2.96
C CYS A 98 -5.81 6.67 4.18
N PRO A 99 -6.86 6.25 4.92
CA PRO A 99 -7.22 6.89 6.18
C PRO A 99 -6.04 6.92 7.17
N PRO A 100 -5.90 7.98 7.99
CA PRO A 100 -4.74 8.14 8.87
C PRO A 100 -4.52 6.99 9.85
N ASP A 101 -5.58 6.44 10.43
CA ASP A 101 -5.54 5.32 11.38
C ASP A 101 -4.97 4.05 10.73
N VAL A 102 -5.42 3.74 9.51
CA VAL A 102 -4.90 2.61 8.74
C VAL A 102 -3.46 2.86 8.29
N LEU A 103 -3.11 4.09 7.89
CA LEU A 103 -1.73 4.43 7.54
C LEU A 103 -0.78 4.25 8.73
N VAL A 104 -1.20 4.62 9.94
CA VAL A 104 -0.42 4.40 11.18
C VAL A 104 -0.24 2.91 11.43
N ALA A 105 -1.31 2.11 11.38
CA ALA A 105 -1.22 0.66 11.56
C ALA A 105 -0.30 -0.01 10.54
N LEU A 106 -0.38 0.40 9.27
CA LEU A 106 0.52 -0.09 8.23
C LEU A 106 1.97 0.36 8.48
N ARG A 107 2.21 1.60 8.90
CA ARG A 107 3.57 2.04 9.23
C ARG A 107 4.18 1.22 10.36
N GLN A 108 3.43 0.98 11.43
CA GLN A 108 3.85 0.14 12.56
C GLN A 108 4.16 -1.29 12.11
N LEU A 109 3.32 -1.90 11.26
CA LEU A 109 3.54 -3.23 10.69
C LEU A 109 4.91 -3.38 10.00
N PHE A 110 5.40 -2.31 9.39
CA PHE A 110 6.70 -2.28 8.69
C PHE A 110 7.83 -1.62 9.48
N GLY A 111 7.60 -1.28 10.75
CA GLY A 111 8.62 -0.69 11.63
C GLY A 111 8.94 0.78 11.33
N PHE A 112 8.03 1.50 10.68
CA PHE A 112 8.13 2.95 10.57
C PHE A 112 7.53 3.58 11.83
N THR A 113 8.34 4.39 12.53
CA THR A 113 7.92 5.25 13.64
C THR A 113 7.47 6.61 13.15
#